data_AF-A0A2G4IG02-F1
#
_entry.id   AF-A0A2G4IG02-F1
#
_cell.length_a   1.000
_cell.length_b   1.000
_cell.length_c   1.000
_cell.angle_alpha   90.00
_cell.angle_beta   90.00
_cell.angle_gamma   90.00
#
_symmetry.space_group_name_H-M   'P 1'
#
loop_
_entity.id
_entity.type
_entity.pdbx_description
1 polymer ?
#
loop_
_entity_poly.entity_id
_entity_poly.type
_entity_poly.pdbx_seq_one_letter_code
_entity_poly.pdbx_strand_id
1 'polypeptide(L)'
;MPTLPNIGLFHPQIVHFVIAGAGLGIFFRWLSLTGKFKWSDGAATALILIGTVAAWAAVRSGTDAHGVAERVPGAVRAVQQHEEEGKELLNMLYVIAGLELAFLVPLLAKWRKFGLIASALAGLWGGWLIYEAGQAGGVLVYSFAGGVGVRSGDTTDVNNLLKAGLYHRAALSRTQKNDAGAAGAFAELAAKFPEDQTAQIMGAESLILDTKDYAAALTALAKIPMPADTARTYRRYQLARADAYIGAGRKDSARMILEPMAAKAPTNKAVQERMEKAK
;
A
#
# COMPACT_ATOMS: atom_id res chain seq x y z
N MET A 1 -6.12 6.43 -37.32
CA MET A 1 -5.92 7.59 -36.43
C MET A 1 -4.73 7.27 -35.52
N PRO A 2 -3.76 8.17 -35.33
CA PRO A 2 -2.69 7.94 -34.37
C PRO A 2 -3.31 7.80 -32.98
N THR A 3 -3.10 6.66 -32.32
CA THR A 3 -3.49 6.46 -30.93
C THR A 3 -2.71 7.45 -30.08
N LEU A 4 -3.39 8.41 -29.46
CA LEU A 4 -2.77 9.28 -28.47
C LEU A 4 -2.08 8.40 -27.41
N PRO A 5 -0.88 8.78 -26.92
CA PRO A 5 -0.23 8.03 -25.84
C PRO A 5 -1.17 7.90 -24.64
N ASN A 6 -1.36 6.69 -24.12
CA ASN A 6 -2.15 6.48 -22.90
C ASN A 6 -1.36 7.01 -21.69
N ILE A 7 -1.56 8.28 -21.36
CA ILE A 7 -0.91 8.93 -20.23
C ILE A 7 -1.48 8.47 -18.87
N GLY A 8 -2.62 7.75 -18.86
CA GLY A 8 -3.22 7.21 -17.65
C GLY A 8 -2.33 6.21 -16.91
N LEU A 9 -1.44 5.50 -17.62
CA LEU A 9 -0.43 4.62 -17.01
C LEU A 9 0.56 5.36 -16.10
N PHE A 10 0.74 6.66 -16.32
CA PHE A 10 1.64 7.52 -15.56
C PHE A 10 0.90 8.36 -14.52
N HIS A 11 -0.42 8.22 -14.40
CA HIS A 11 -1.21 8.98 -13.45
C HIS A 11 -0.64 8.90 -12.02
N PRO A 12 -0.27 7.71 -11.48
CA PRO A 12 0.37 7.63 -10.17
C PRO A 12 1.69 8.42 -10.08
N GLN A 13 2.51 8.45 -11.13
CA GLN A 13 3.76 9.23 -11.11
C GLN A 13 3.47 10.74 -11.16
N ILE A 14 2.50 11.17 -11.96
CA ILE A 14 2.14 12.58 -12.13
C ILE A 14 1.59 13.16 -10.81
N VAL A 15 0.74 12.42 -10.08
CA VAL A 15 0.17 12.91 -8.81
C VAL A 15 1.22 13.18 -7.73
N HIS A 16 2.38 12.51 -7.74
CA HIS A 16 3.47 12.81 -6.80
C HIS A 16 4.02 14.22 -6.99
N PHE A 17 4.05 14.74 -8.23
CA PHE A 17 4.47 16.11 -8.51
C PHE A 17 3.43 17.14 -8.02
N VAL A 18 2.15 16.75 -7.97
CA VAL A 18 1.10 17.58 -7.35
C VAL A 18 1.33 17.66 -5.84
N ILE A 19 1.45 16.51 -5.18
CA ILE A 19 1.63 16.44 -3.72
C ILE A 19 2.91 17.14 -3.29
N ALA A 20 4.04 16.80 -3.93
CA ALA A 20 5.33 17.40 -3.59
C ALA A 20 5.40 18.88 -4.01
N GLY A 21 5.01 19.22 -5.25
CA GLY A 21 5.09 20.57 -5.78
C GLY A 21 4.14 21.53 -5.06
N ALA A 22 2.83 21.28 -5.13
CA ALA A 22 1.86 22.16 -4.50
C ALA A 22 1.98 22.15 -2.97
N GLY A 23 2.17 20.98 -2.34
CA GLY A 23 2.32 20.87 -0.90
C GLY A 23 3.54 21.63 -0.36
N LEU A 24 4.72 21.45 -0.97
CA LEU A 24 5.92 22.22 -0.57
C LEU A 24 5.79 23.70 -0.93
N GLY A 25 5.16 24.04 -2.05
CA GLY A 25 4.90 25.43 -2.44
C GLY A 25 4.04 26.16 -1.42
N ILE A 26 2.95 25.54 -0.96
CA ILE A 26 2.08 26.05 0.11
C ILE A 26 2.87 26.20 1.42
N PHE A 27 3.68 25.20 1.79
CA PHE A 27 4.53 25.28 2.97
C PHE A 27 5.52 26.45 2.90
N PHE A 28 6.21 26.63 1.78
CA PHE A 28 7.14 27.74 1.58
C PHE A 28 6.44 29.10 1.53
N ARG A 29 5.19 29.16 1.07
CA ARG A 29 4.39 30.39 1.12
C ARG A 29 4.18 30.83 2.58
N TRP A 30 3.91 29.90 3.49
CA TRP A 30 3.85 30.21 4.92
C TRP A 30 5.23 30.60 5.49
N LEU A 31 6.28 29.90 5.08
CA LEU A 31 7.65 30.23 5.49
C LEU A 31 8.08 31.64 5.04
N SER A 32 7.68 32.07 3.85
CA SER A 32 8.04 33.38 3.28
C SER A 32 7.46 34.54 4.09
N LEU A 33 6.29 34.36 4.69
CA LEU A 33 5.65 35.37 5.54
C LEU A 33 6.42 35.64 6.83
N THR A 34 7.32 34.75 7.25
CA THR A 34 8.19 34.98 8.41
C THR A 34 9.30 36.00 8.13
N GLY A 35 9.61 36.27 6.86
CA GLY A 35 10.70 37.16 6.43
C GLY A 35 12.12 36.63 6.70
N LYS A 36 12.27 35.49 7.39
CA LYS A 36 13.58 34.92 7.77
C LYS A 36 14.34 34.30 6.60
N PHE A 37 13.61 33.79 5.60
CA PHE A 37 14.17 33.04 4.48
C PHE A 37 13.79 33.69 3.15
N LYS A 38 14.61 34.63 2.66
CA LYS A 38 14.29 35.41 1.44
C LYS A 38 14.07 34.56 0.18
N TRP A 39 14.67 33.37 0.11
CA TRP A 39 14.50 32.44 -1.03
C TRP A 39 13.13 31.76 -1.06
N SER A 40 12.46 31.65 0.09
CA SER A 40 11.20 30.91 0.21
C SER A 40 10.04 31.53 -0.55
N ASP A 41 10.07 32.85 -0.79
CA ASP A 41 9.05 33.55 -1.57
C ASP A 41 9.04 33.10 -3.05
N GLY A 42 10.21 33.12 -3.70
CA GLY A 42 10.36 32.67 -5.08
C GLY A 42 10.18 31.16 -5.22
N ALA A 43 10.65 30.38 -4.25
CA ALA A 43 10.46 28.93 -4.22
C ALA A 43 8.96 28.56 -4.09
N ALA A 44 8.21 29.27 -3.24
CA ALA A 44 6.77 29.06 -3.11
C ALA A 44 6.04 29.27 -4.44
N THR A 45 6.26 30.42 -5.09
CA THR A 45 5.66 30.73 -6.40
C THR A 45 6.02 29.67 -7.43
N ALA A 46 7.30 29.33 -7.59
CA ALA A 46 7.74 28.35 -8.58
C ALA A 46 7.10 26.97 -8.36
N LEU A 47 7.08 26.49 -7.12
CA LEU A 47 6.52 25.18 -6.77
C LEU A 47 5.00 25.13 -6.89
N ILE A 48 4.29 26.20 -6.53
CA ILE A 48 2.84 26.30 -6.74
C ILE A 48 2.52 26.23 -8.24
N LEU A 49 3.26 26.94 -9.08
CA LEU A 49 3.05 26.92 -10.54
C LEU A 49 3.33 25.53 -11.13
N ILE A 50 4.45 24.91 -10.76
CA ILE A 50 4.78 23.54 -11.18
C ILE A 50 3.71 22.55 -10.70
N GLY A 51 3.30 22.65 -9.43
CA GLY A 51 2.25 21.82 -8.84
C GLY A 51 0.89 22.00 -9.54
N THR A 52 0.57 23.23 -9.98
CA THR A 52 -0.67 23.52 -10.73
C THR A 52 -0.65 22.88 -12.12
N VAL A 53 0.48 22.98 -12.84
CA VAL A 53 0.64 22.31 -14.14
C VAL A 53 0.60 20.78 -13.96
N ALA A 54 1.22 20.25 -12.92
CA ALA A 54 1.14 18.84 -12.58
C ALA A 54 -0.29 18.42 -12.24
N ALA A 55 -1.08 19.26 -11.54
CA ALA A 55 -2.47 18.97 -11.21
C ALA A 55 -3.35 18.92 -12.47
N TRP A 56 -3.12 19.83 -13.40
CA TRP A 56 -3.78 19.80 -14.72
C TRP A 56 -3.46 18.49 -15.47
N ALA A 57 -2.19 18.09 -15.49
CA ALA A 57 -1.78 16.83 -16.09
C ALA A 57 -2.35 15.60 -15.33
N ALA A 58 -2.47 15.67 -14.01
CA ALA A 58 -3.05 14.63 -13.17
C ALA A 58 -4.54 14.44 -13.47
N VAL A 59 -5.33 15.52 -13.56
CA VAL A 59 -6.76 15.42 -13.93
C VAL A 59 -6.93 14.82 -15.32
N ARG A 60 -6.09 15.23 -16.28
CA ARG A 60 -6.17 14.69 -17.64
C ARG A 60 -5.78 13.22 -17.72
N SER A 61 -4.66 12.85 -17.11
CA SER A 61 -4.23 11.44 -17.05
C SER A 61 -5.18 10.56 -16.23
N GLY A 62 -5.81 11.12 -15.19
CA GLY A 62 -6.84 10.44 -14.41
C GLY A 62 -8.09 10.17 -15.25
N THR A 63 -8.47 11.11 -16.11
CA THR A 63 -9.55 10.90 -17.07
C THR A 63 -9.23 9.73 -18.02
N ASP A 64 -8.00 9.64 -18.52
CA ASP A 64 -7.62 8.50 -19.38
C ASP A 64 -7.56 7.16 -18.61
N ALA A 65 -7.37 7.20 -17.28
CA ALA A 65 -7.32 6.03 -16.40
C ALA A 65 -8.70 5.58 -15.86
N HIS A 66 -9.68 6.49 -15.77
CA HIS A 66 -10.95 6.24 -15.05
C HIS A 66 -11.70 5.01 -15.59
N GLY A 67 -11.77 4.87 -16.92
CA GLY A 67 -12.61 3.84 -17.54
C GLY A 67 -12.13 2.41 -17.28
N VAL A 68 -10.84 2.20 -16.93
CA VAL A 68 -10.35 0.88 -16.50
C VAL A 68 -10.72 0.62 -15.04
N ALA A 69 -10.61 1.63 -14.17
CA ALA A 69 -10.90 1.52 -12.75
C ALA A 69 -12.40 1.35 -12.48
N GLU A 70 -13.28 2.05 -13.20
CA GLU A 70 -14.74 1.94 -13.04
C GLU A 70 -15.30 0.55 -13.37
N ARG A 71 -14.58 -0.22 -14.19
CA ARG A 71 -14.96 -1.60 -14.52
C ARG A 71 -14.76 -2.56 -13.34
N VAL A 72 -14.03 -2.16 -12.31
CA VAL A 72 -13.90 -2.95 -11.08
C VAL A 72 -15.24 -2.92 -10.33
N PRO A 73 -15.87 -4.08 -10.07
CA PRO A 73 -17.15 -4.12 -9.36
C PRO A 73 -17.08 -3.39 -8.01
N GLY A 74 -18.03 -2.48 -7.78
CA GLY A 74 -18.12 -1.68 -6.54
C GLY A 74 -17.23 -0.44 -6.49
N ALA A 75 -16.32 -0.23 -7.45
CA ALA A 75 -15.36 0.88 -7.41
C ALA A 75 -15.88 2.22 -7.97
N VAL A 76 -16.97 2.21 -8.75
CA VAL A 76 -17.49 3.38 -9.50
C VAL A 76 -17.57 4.64 -8.65
N ARG A 77 -18.20 4.57 -7.47
CA ARG A 77 -18.35 5.73 -6.59
C ARG A 77 -17.00 6.26 -6.07
N ALA A 78 -16.06 5.37 -5.76
CA ALA A 78 -14.74 5.77 -5.31
C ALA A 78 -13.94 6.43 -6.45
N VAL A 79 -14.16 6.00 -7.70
CA VAL A 79 -13.50 6.62 -8.88
C VAL A 79 -14.05 8.03 -9.08
N GLN A 80 -15.37 8.17 -9.08
CA GLN A 80 -16.03 9.47 -9.25
C GLN A 80 -15.62 10.46 -8.16
N GLN A 81 -15.60 10.03 -6.90
CA GLN A 81 -15.16 10.87 -5.79
C GLN A 81 -13.71 11.36 -5.97
N HIS A 82 -12.78 10.46 -6.33
CA HIS A 82 -11.39 10.85 -6.58
C HIS A 82 -11.25 11.82 -7.76
N GLU A 83 -12.04 11.65 -8.82
CA GLU A 83 -12.05 12.55 -9.98
C GLU A 83 -12.60 13.94 -9.62
N GLU A 84 -13.70 14.01 -8.87
CA GLU A 84 -14.30 15.25 -8.39
C GLU A 84 -13.33 16.03 -7.51
N GLU A 85 -12.76 15.38 -6.48
CA GLU A 85 -11.79 15.99 -5.57
C GLU A 85 -10.51 16.44 -6.31
N GLY A 86 -10.07 15.68 -7.32
CA GLY A 86 -8.95 16.07 -8.18
C GLY A 86 -9.23 17.34 -9.00
N LYS A 87 -10.46 17.49 -9.53
CA LYS A 87 -10.89 18.69 -10.25
C LYS A 87 -11.04 19.90 -9.31
N GLU A 88 -11.59 19.69 -8.12
CA GLU A 88 -11.69 20.74 -7.09
C GLU A 88 -10.33 21.25 -6.67
N LEU A 89 -9.38 20.34 -6.41
CA LEU A 89 -7.99 20.68 -6.12
C LEU A 89 -7.37 21.50 -7.26
N LEU A 90 -7.53 21.06 -8.52
CA LEU A 90 -7.00 21.79 -9.67
C LEU A 90 -7.57 23.22 -9.74
N ASN A 91 -8.88 23.38 -9.56
CA ASN A 91 -9.52 24.70 -9.57
C ASN A 91 -8.97 25.60 -8.46
N MET A 92 -8.77 25.06 -7.26
CA MET A 92 -8.16 25.82 -6.15
C MET A 92 -6.71 26.20 -6.46
N LEU A 93 -5.91 25.29 -7.04
CA LEU A 93 -4.54 25.59 -7.45
C LEU A 93 -4.48 26.66 -8.54
N TYR A 94 -5.44 26.71 -9.47
CA TYR A 94 -5.54 27.83 -10.41
C TYR A 94 -5.80 29.17 -9.71
N VAL A 95 -6.66 29.20 -8.69
CA VAL A 95 -6.88 30.42 -7.89
C VAL A 95 -5.59 30.85 -7.19
N ILE A 96 -4.90 29.92 -6.51
CA ILE A 96 -3.65 30.22 -5.81
C ILE A 96 -2.57 30.68 -6.81
N ALA A 97 -2.37 29.97 -7.91
CA ALA A 97 -1.44 30.36 -8.97
C ALA A 97 -1.78 31.73 -9.58
N GLY A 98 -3.07 32.03 -9.77
CA GLY A 98 -3.54 33.33 -10.24
C GLY A 98 -3.16 34.46 -9.27
N LEU A 99 -3.33 34.25 -7.96
CA LEU A 99 -2.86 35.19 -6.94
C LEU A 99 -1.35 35.37 -7.00
N GLU A 100 -0.60 34.26 -7.04
CA GLU A 100 0.87 34.28 -7.14
C GLU A 100 1.37 35.11 -8.32
N LEU A 101 0.77 34.95 -9.50
CA LEU A 101 1.15 35.68 -10.70
C LEU A 101 0.69 37.14 -10.68
N ALA A 102 -0.53 37.42 -10.17
CA ALA A 102 -1.08 38.77 -10.14
C ALA A 102 -0.17 39.75 -9.36
N PHE A 103 0.41 39.31 -8.24
CA PHE A 103 1.26 40.18 -7.41
C PHE A 103 2.72 40.29 -7.88
N LEU A 104 3.07 39.67 -9.01
CA LEU A 104 4.29 39.99 -9.76
C LEU A 104 4.12 41.25 -10.63
N VAL A 105 2.88 41.66 -10.91
CA VAL A 105 2.59 42.86 -11.72
C VAL A 105 2.93 44.13 -10.92
N PRO A 106 3.77 45.05 -11.45
CA PRO A 106 4.21 46.25 -10.73
C PRO A 106 3.06 47.12 -10.20
N LEU A 107 1.95 47.20 -10.94
CA LEU A 107 0.75 47.96 -10.56
C LEU A 107 0.10 47.45 -9.26
N LEU A 108 0.28 46.17 -8.95
CA LEU A 108 -0.26 45.50 -7.76
C LEU A 108 0.78 45.40 -6.63
N ALA A 109 2.01 45.90 -6.82
CA ALA A 109 3.10 45.75 -5.87
C ALA A 109 2.78 46.30 -4.47
N LYS A 110 2.00 47.39 -4.38
CA LYS A 110 1.56 47.97 -3.10
C LYS A 110 0.66 47.04 -2.27
N TRP A 111 -0.01 46.09 -2.92
CA TRP A 111 -0.89 45.11 -2.29
C TRP A 111 -0.24 43.73 -2.13
N ARG A 112 1.03 43.57 -2.56
CA ARG A 112 1.72 42.28 -2.60
C ARG A 112 1.64 41.53 -1.27
N LYS A 113 1.86 42.21 -0.13
CA LYS A 113 1.78 41.57 1.19
C LYS A 113 0.40 40.94 1.47
N PHE A 114 -0.68 41.65 1.16
CA PHE A 114 -2.04 41.12 1.30
C PHE A 114 -2.29 39.96 0.34
N GLY A 115 -1.76 40.05 -0.87
CA GLY A 115 -1.78 38.99 -1.86
C GLY A 115 -1.10 37.70 -1.40
N LEU A 116 0.09 37.81 -0.81
CA LEU A 116 0.83 36.67 -0.27
C LEU A 116 0.09 36.03 0.91
N ILE A 117 -0.56 36.83 1.77
CA ILE A 117 -1.38 36.33 2.87
C ILE A 117 -2.63 35.61 2.32
N ALA A 118 -3.30 36.19 1.34
CA ALA A 118 -4.44 35.55 0.67
C ALA A 118 -4.04 34.22 0.02
N SER A 119 -2.90 34.18 -0.68
CA SER A 119 -2.33 32.94 -1.24
C SER A 119 -2.03 31.91 -0.15
N ALA A 120 -1.46 32.32 0.99
CA ALA A 120 -1.18 31.42 2.10
C ALA A 120 -2.45 30.81 2.72
N LEU A 121 -3.50 31.62 2.90
CA LEU A 121 -4.79 31.17 3.43
C LEU A 121 -5.52 30.26 2.43
N ALA A 122 -5.58 30.64 1.15
CA ALA A 122 -6.09 29.77 0.10
C ALA A 122 -5.29 28.46 0.02
N GLY A 123 -3.98 28.53 0.25
CA GLY A 123 -3.08 27.39 0.35
C GLY A 123 -3.43 26.43 1.49
N LEU A 124 -3.96 26.89 2.63
CA LEU A 124 -4.44 25.96 3.68
C LEU A 124 -5.60 25.11 3.18
N TRP A 125 -6.56 25.75 2.49
CA TRP A 125 -7.66 25.02 1.86
C TRP A 125 -7.17 24.12 0.72
N GLY A 126 -6.24 24.59 -0.10
CA GLY A 126 -5.57 23.76 -1.11
C GLY A 126 -4.87 22.54 -0.49
N GLY A 127 -4.22 22.70 0.66
CA GLY A 127 -3.60 21.60 1.39
C GLY A 127 -4.62 20.57 1.89
N TRP A 128 -5.80 21.02 2.34
CA TRP A 128 -6.91 20.14 2.68
C TRP A 128 -7.41 19.36 1.46
N LEU A 129 -7.60 20.01 0.32
CA LEU A 129 -8.01 19.35 -0.93
C LEU A 129 -6.95 18.35 -1.45
N ILE A 130 -5.64 18.62 -1.24
CA ILE A 130 -4.58 17.63 -1.53
C ILE A 130 -4.78 16.38 -0.68
N TYR A 131 -5.14 16.55 0.60
CA TYR A 131 -5.42 15.43 1.49
C TYR A 131 -6.66 14.64 1.06
N GLU A 132 -7.77 15.30 0.73
CA GLU A 132 -9.00 14.64 0.27
C GLU A 132 -8.75 13.85 -1.01
N ALA A 133 -8.25 14.50 -2.07
CA ALA A 133 -7.96 13.83 -3.34
C ALA A 133 -6.98 12.66 -3.17
N GLY A 134 -5.99 12.82 -2.29
CA GLY A 134 -5.05 11.76 -1.93
C GLY A 134 -5.72 10.59 -1.19
N GLN A 135 -6.65 10.87 -0.28
CA GLN A 135 -7.42 9.84 0.43
C GLN A 135 -8.36 9.08 -0.50
N ALA A 136 -9.13 9.74 -1.37
CA ALA A 136 -9.97 9.03 -2.32
C ALA A 136 -9.15 8.19 -3.31
N GLY A 137 -7.99 8.69 -3.74
CA GLY A 137 -7.03 7.90 -4.52
C GLY A 137 -6.51 6.69 -3.74
N GLY A 138 -6.25 6.86 -2.44
CA GLY A 138 -5.91 5.79 -1.52
C GLY A 138 -7.01 4.73 -1.42
N VAL A 139 -8.27 5.12 -1.28
CA VAL A 139 -9.41 4.19 -1.25
C VAL A 139 -9.47 3.35 -2.53
N LEU A 140 -9.25 3.95 -3.70
CA LEU A 140 -9.20 3.20 -4.95
C LEU A 140 -8.12 2.11 -4.95
N VAL A 141 -6.92 2.44 -4.49
CA VAL A 141 -5.79 1.49 -4.48
C VAL A 141 -5.97 0.43 -3.40
N TYR A 142 -6.31 0.82 -2.17
CA TYR A 142 -6.32 -0.07 -1.01
C TYR A 142 -7.61 -0.88 -0.88
N SER A 143 -8.76 -0.35 -1.30
CA SER A 143 -10.05 -1.05 -1.16
C SER A 143 -10.47 -1.79 -2.42
N PHE A 144 -10.08 -1.27 -3.60
CA PHE A 144 -10.54 -1.80 -4.89
C PHE A 144 -9.41 -2.31 -5.79
N ALA A 145 -8.16 -2.24 -5.35
CA ALA A 145 -6.99 -2.63 -6.15
C ALA A 145 -6.95 -1.92 -7.52
N GLY A 146 -7.33 -0.63 -7.54
CA GLY A 146 -7.38 0.18 -8.75
C GLY A 146 -6.03 0.20 -9.47
N GLY A 147 -5.96 -0.41 -10.65
CA GLY A 147 -4.80 -0.36 -11.55
C GLY A 147 -3.80 -1.52 -11.44
N VAL A 148 -4.03 -2.54 -10.61
CA VAL A 148 -3.14 -3.71 -10.54
C VAL A 148 -3.16 -4.50 -11.86
N GLY A 149 -1.98 -4.84 -12.40
CA GLY A 149 -1.82 -5.59 -13.64
C GLY A 149 -2.13 -4.81 -14.93
N VAL A 150 -2.77 -3.64 -14.82
CA VAL A 150 -3.15 -2.81 -15.98
C VAL A 150 -1.93 -2.20 -16.67
N ARG A 151 -0.91 -1.81 -15.90
CA ARG A 151 0.31 -1.20 -16.44
C ARG A 151 1.26 -2.21 -17.08
N SER A 152 1.45 -3.36 -16.45
CA SER A 152 2.36 -4.41 -16.94
C SER A 152 1.73 -5.23 -18.06
N GLY A 153 0.40 -5.36 -18.07
CA GLY A 153 -0.30 -6.33 -18.91
C GLY A 153 -0.03 -7.78 -18.49
N ASP A 154 0.59 -8.00 -17.32
CA ASP A 154 0.99 -9.31 -16.85
C ASP A 154 0.00 -9.85 -15.81
N THR A 155 -0.60 -11.00 -16.11
CA THR A 155 -1.48 -11.73 -15.20
C THR A 155 -0.81 -12.15 -13.89
N THR A 156 0.54 -12.20 -13.85
CA THR A 156 1.31 -12.45 -12.63
C THR A 156 1.03 -11.41 -11.55
N ASP A 157 0.80 -10.15 -11.91
CA ASP A 157 0.46 -9.10 -10.95
C ASP A 157 -0.91 -9.32 -10.32
N VAL A 158 -1.88 -9.82 -11.10
CA VAL A 158 -3.21 -10.20 -10.61
C VAL A 158 -3.11 -11.41 -9.67
N ASN A 159 -2.25 -12.38 -9.99
CA ASN A 159 -1.98 -13.51 -9.11
C ASN A 159 -1.32 -13.08 -7.79
N ASN A 160 -0.40 -12.10 -7.83
CA ASN A 160 0.22 -11.53 -6.65
C ASN A 160 -0.81 -10.80 -5.77
N LEU A 161 -1.74 -10.06 -6.37
CA LEU A 161 -2.86 -9.44 -5.66
C LEU A 161 -3.76 -10.48 -5.00
N LEU A 162 -4.13 -11.55 -5.70
CA LEU A 162 -4.96 -12.61 -5.13
C LEU A 162 -4.28 -13.28 -3.93
N LYS A 163 -2.98 -13.58 -4.02
CA LYS A 163 -2.18 -14.09 -2.88
C LYS A 163 -2.24 -13.14 -1.69
N ALA A 164 -1.98 -11.85 -1.92
CA ALA A 164 -2.01 -10.83 -0.87
C ALA A 164 -3.41 -10.70 -0.25
N GLY A 165 -4.47 -10.68 -1.06
CA GLY A 165 -5.85 -10.59 -0.62
C GLY A 165 -6.27 -11.76 0.27
N LEU A 166 -5.93 -12.99 -0.13
CA LEU A 166 -6.18 -14.19 0.68
C LEU A 166 -5.42 -14.16 2.01
N TYR A 167 -4.15 -13.76 1.98
CA TYR A 167 -3.33 -13.61 3.18
C TYR A 167 -3.92 -12.56 4.15
N HIS A 168 -4.25 -11.37 3.65
CA HIS A 168 -4.81 -10.30 4.49
C HIS A 168 -6.19 -10.64 5.02
N ARG A 169 -7.04 -11.31 4.21
CA ARG A 169 -8.33 -11.83 4.66
C ARG A 169 -8.16 -12.82 5.82
N ALA A 170 -7.21 -13.73 5.71
CA ALA A 170 -6.93 -14.71 6.76
C ALA A 170 -6.41 -14.03 8.04
N ALA A 171 -5.46 -13.09 7.91
CA ALA A 171 -4.92 -12.34 9.02
C ALA A 171 -6.00 -11.52 9.74
N LEU A 172 -6.85 -10.82 9.00
CA LEU A 172 -7.96 -10.06 9.57
C LEU A 172 -8.98 -10.98 10.26
N SER A 173 -9.29 -12.12 9.66
CA SER A 173 -10.19 -13.12 10.28
C SER A 173 -9.66 -13.57 11.65
N ARG A 174 -8.34 -13.80 11.79
CA ARG A 174 -7.72 -14.09 13.10
C ARG A 174 -7.87 -12.93 14.09
N THR A 175 -7.65 -11.68 13.67
CA THR A 175 -7.85 -10.53 14.58
C THR A 175 -9.29 -10.41 15.08
N GLN A 176 -10.25 -10.88 14.26
CA GLN A 176 -11.67 -10.92 14.58
C GLN A 176 -12.07 -12.21 15.32
N LYS A 177 -11.12 -13.07 15.70
CA LYS A 177 -11.35 -14.39 16.32
C LYS A 177 -12.24 -15.32 15.49
N ASN A 178 -12.22 -15.15 14.17
CA ASN A 178 -12.89 -16.02 13.21
C ASN A 178 -11.90 -17.05 12.66
N ASP A 179 -11.65 -18.10 13.43
CA ASP A 179 -10.68 -19.15 13.08
C ASP A 179 -11.11 -19.91 11.82
N ALA A 180 -12.41 -20.16 11.65
CA ALA A 180 -12.94 -20.82 10.45
C ALA A 180 -12.70 -19.99 9.17
N GLY A 181 -12.87 -18.66 9.25
CA GLY A 181 -12.59 -17.75 8.14
C GLY A 181 -11.10 -17.70 7.80
N ALA A 182 -10.23 -17.71 8.82
CA ALA A 182 -8.78 -17.77 8.63
C ALA A 182 -8.37 -19.09 7.95
N ALA A 183 -8.89 -20.22 8.45
CA ALA A 183 -8.67 -21.54 7.88
C ALA A 183 -9.11 -21.64 6.43
N GLY A 184 -10.31 -21.18 6.10
CA GLY A 184 -10.81 -21.18 4.73
C GLY A 184 -9.93 -20.37 3.78
N ALA A 185 -9.48 -19.18 4.21
CA ALA A 185 -8.65 -18.32 3.38
C ALA A 185 -7.24 -18.88 3.13
N PHE A 186 -6.59 -19.48 4.14
CA PHE A 186 -5.29 -20.13 3.95
C PHE A 186 -5.39 -21.45 3.16
N ALA A 187 -6.47 -22.20 3.33
CA ALA A 187 -6.74 -23.39 2.51
C ALA A 187 -6.90 -23.01 1.03
N GLU A 188 -7.65 -21.95 0.74
CA GLU A 188 -7.80 -21.43 -0.62
C GLU A 188 -6.47 -20.93 -1.20
N LEU A 189 -5.65 -20.24 -0.40
CA LEU A 189 -4.31 -19.79 -0.79
C LEU A 189 -3.42 -20.98 -1.19
N ALA A 190 -3.36 -22.02 -0.36
CA ALA A 190 -2.57 -23.21 -0.67
C ALA A 190 -3.13 -23.95 -1.91
N ALA A 191 -4.45 -24.06 -2.06
CA ALA A 191 -5.04 -24.75 -3.21
C ALA A 191 -4.79 -24.03 -4.54
N LYS A 192 -4.84 -22.70 -4.56
CA LYS A 192 -4.63 -21.90 -5.79
C LYS A 192 -3.16 -21.78 -6.19
N PHE A 193 -2.24 -21.90 -5.24
CA PHE A 193 -0.80 -21.73 -5.46
C PHE A 193 -0.01 -22.96 -4.98
N PRO A 194 -0.19 -24.14 -5.64
CA PRO A 194 0.46 -25.40 -5.24
C PRO A 194 2.00 -25.32 -5.28
N GLU A 195 2.55 -24.59 -6.24
CA GLU A 195 4.00 -24.42 -6.42
C GLU A 195 4.61 -23.38 -5.45
N ASP A 196 3.80 -22.57 -4.78
CA ASP A 196 4.28 -21.60 -3.80
C ASP A 196 4.45 -22.27 -2.44
N GLN A 197 5.68 -22.65 -2.13
CA GLN A 197 6.03 -23.30 -0.86
C GLN A 197 5.61 -22.46 0.36
N THR A 198 5.63 -21.14 0.28
CA THR A 198 5.20 -20.27 1.39
C THR A 198 3.69 -20.37 1.60
N ALA A 199 2.91 -20.41 0.51
CA ALA A 199 1.47 -20.64 0.57
C ALA A 199 1.15 -22.02 1.16
N GLN A 200 1.87 -23.08 0.74
CA GLN A 200 1.68 -24.43 1.29
C GLN A 200 1.97 -24.49 2.79
N ILE A 201 3.07 -23.88 3.24
CA ILE A 201 3.41 -23.82 4.67
C ILE A 201 2.35 -23.04 5.45
N MET A 202 1.85 -21.92 4.90
CA MET A 202 0.76 -21.15 5.53
C MET A 202 -0.53 -21.97 5.68
N GLY A 203 -0.90 -22.75 4.67
CA GLY A 203 -2.04 -23.67 4.74
C GLY A 203 -1.88 -24.68 5.88
N ALA A 204 -0.70 -25.29 6.01
CA ALA A 204 -0.43 -26.23 7.10
C ALA A 204 -0.38 -25.56 8.48
N GLU A 205 0.21 -24.37 8.60
CA GLU A 205 0.21 -23.60 9.85
C GLU A 205 -1.21 -23.23 10.27
N SER A 206 -2.09 -22.94 9.32
CA SER A 206 -3.50 -22.66 9.61
C SER A 206 -4.22 -23.86 10.20
N LEU A 207 -3.90 -25.08 9.77
CA LEU A 207 -4.44 -26.30 10.40
C LEU A 207 -4.05 -26.38 11.89
N ILE A 208 -2.82 -26.01 12.24
CA ILE A 208 -2.31 -25.98 13.63
C ILE A 208 -2.95 -24.83 14.43
N LEU A 209 -3.00 -23.63 13.85
CA LEU A 209 -3.35 -22.41 14.57
C LEU A 209 -4.85 -22.20 14.67
N ASP A 210 -5.60 -22.48 13.61
CA ASP A 210 -7.00 -22.11 13.49
C ASP A 210 -7.92 -23.32 13.69
N THR A 211 -7.58 -24.49 13.16
CA THR A 211 -8.44 -25.69 13.28
C THR A 211 -8.04 -26.66 14.38
N LYS A 212 -6.81 -26.56 14.89
CA LYS A 212 -6.18 -27.53 15.81
C LYS A 212 -6.10 -28.96 15.26
N ASP A 213 -6.16 -29.13 13.93
CA ASP A 213 -5.98 -30.43 13.28
C ASP A 213 -4.49 -30.69 13.00
N TYR A 214 -3.80 -31.16 14.04
CA TYR A 214 -2.38 -31.44 13.98
C TYR A 214 -2.03 -32.64 13.10
N ALA A 215 -2.96 -33.60 12.93
CA ALA A 215 -2.76 -34.74 12.06
C ALA A 215 -2.77 -34.31 10.60
N ALA A 216 -3.78 -33.54 10.19
CA ALA A 216 -3.84 -32.98 8.84
C ALA A 216 -2.68 -32.03 8.56
N ALA A 217 -2.25 -31.23 9.55
CA ALA A 217 -1.07 -30.37 9.41
C ALA A 217 0.20 -31.15 9.07
N LEU A 218 0.45 -32.27 9.77
CA LEU A 218 1.60 -33.13 9.49
C LEU A 218 1.50 -33.79 8.11
N THR A 219 0.30 -34.23 7.70
CA THR A 219 0.08 -34.77 6.36
C THR A 219 0.31 -33.70 5.28
N ALA A 220 -0.12 -32.46 5.49
CA ALA A 220 0.11 -31.36 4.58
C ALA A 220 1.60 -31.01 4.48
N LEU A 221 2.29 -30.87 5.62
CA LEU A 221 3.74 -30.59 5.67
C LEU A 221 4.55 -31.69 4.99
N ALA A 222 4.18 -32.96 5.14
CA ALA A 222 4.88 -34.08 4.50
C ALA A 222 4.83 -34.06 2.97
N LYS A 223 3.85 -33.37 2.37
CA LYS A 223 3.74 -33.20 0.91
C LYS A 223 4.64 -32.09 0.37
N ILE A 224 5.13 -31.20 1.24
CA ILE A 224 5.97 -30.08 0.85
C ILE A 224 7.42 -30.58 0.74
N PRO A 225 8.10 -30.40 -0.41
CA PRO A 225 9.53 -30.69 -0.50
C PRO A 225 10.29 -29.95 0.59
N MET A 226 11.14 -30.66 1.33
CA MET A 226 11.88 -30.07 2.44
C MET A 226 12.74 -28.90 1.91
N PRO A 227 12.55 -27.66 2.41
CA PRO A 227 13.39 -26.55 2.00
C PRO A 227 14.86 -26.83 2.33
N ALA A 228 15.78 -26.35 1.50
CA ALA A 228 17.20 -26.35 1.83
C ALA A 228 17.44 -25.57 3.13
N ASP A 229 18.39 -26.00 3.96
CA ASP A 229 18.69 -25.37 5.26
C ASP A 229 19.04 -23.87 5.16
N THR A 230 19.60 -23.46 4.02
CA THR A 230 19.92 -22.04 3.71
C THR A 230 18.70 -21.22 3.30
N ALA A 231 17.57 -21.85 2.96
CA ALA A 231 16.38 -21.16 2.51
C ALA A 231 15.68 -20.44 3.68
N ARG A 232 15.16 -19.24 3.43
CA ARG A 232 14.40 -18.46 4.42
C ARG A 232 13.18 -19.23 4.97
N THR A 233 12.59 -20.10 4.15
CA THR A 233 11.41 -20.92 4.49
C THR A 233 11.74 -22.13 5.37
N TYR A 234 13.01 -22.57 5.44
CA TYR A 234 13.43 -23.75 6.21
C TYR A 234 12.99 -23.69 7.67
N ARG A 235 13.30 -22.57 8.33
CA ARG A 235 12.97 -22.38 9.74
C ARG A 235 11.47 -22.46 9.95
N ARG A 236 10.69 -21.78 9.11
CA ARG A 236 9.23 -21.74 9.21
C ARG A 236 8.64 -23.15 9.07
N TYR A 237 9.08 -23.89 8.06
CA TYR A 237 8.69 -25.28 7.82
C TYR A 237 8.97 -26.19 9.03
N GLN A 238 10.18 -26.14 9.58
CA GLN A 238 10.56 -26.98 10.72
C GLN A 238 9.82 -26.60 12.01
N LEU A 239 9.62 -25.30 12.25
CA LEU A 239 8.82 -24.85 13.40
C LEU A 239 7.36 -25.29 13.29
N ALA A 240 6.75 -25.22 12.09
CA ALA A 240 5.41 -25.72 11.87
C ALA A 240 5.30 -27.23 12.13
N ARG A 241 6.29 -28.03 11.70
CA ARG A 241 6.34 -29.47 12.01
C ARG A 241 6.47 -29.73 13.50
N ALA A 242 7.34 -29.01 14.19
CA ALA A 242 7.51 -29.14 15.64
C ALA A 242 6.21 -28.78 16.38
N ASP A 243 5.55 -27.68 16.01
CA ASP A 243 4.27 -27.26 16.58
C ASP A 243 3.17 -28.31 16.35
N ALA A 244 3.11 -28.90 15.16
CA ALA A 244 2.16 -29.97 14.86
C ALA A 244 2.44 -31.24 15.68
N TYR A 245 3.70 -31.63 15.87
CA TYR A 245 4.04 -32.76 16.75
C TYR A 245 3.71 -32.49 18.21
N ILE A 246 4.01 -31.30 18.73
CA ILE A 246 3.66 -30.89 20.10
C ILE A 246 2.14 -30.95 20.29
N GLY A 247 1.38 -30.34 19.37
CA GLY A 247 -0.08 -30.35 19.42
C GLY A 247 -0.69 -31.76 19.32
N ALA A 248 -0.06 -32.66 18.57
CA ALA A 248 -0.46 -34.07 18.48
C ALA A 248 0.02 -34.93 19.67
N GLY A 249 0.64 -34.35 20.71
CA GLY A 249 1.17 -35.08 21.86
C GLY A 249 2.45 -35.88 21.61
N ARG A 250 3.07 -35.74 20.42
CA ARG A 250 4.30 -36.45 20.02
C ARG A 250 5.55 -35.64 20.34
N LYS A 251 5.76 -35.40 21.64
CA LYS A 251 6.83 -34.51 22.14
C LYS A 251 8.25 -34.95 21.72
N ASP A 252 8.55 -36.24 21.74
CA ASP A 252 9.87 -36.74 21.33
C ASP A 252 10.18 -36.43 19.86
N SER A 253 9.20 -36.59 18.97
CA SER A 253 9.33 -36.22 17.55
C SER A 253 9.55 -34.72 17.36
N ALA A 254 8.96 -33.88 18.21
CA ALA A 254 9.21 -32.44 18.19
C ALA A 254 10.65 -32.11 18.64
N ARG A 255 11.16 -32.76 19.69
CA ARG A 255 12.54 -32.56 20.18
C ARG A 255 13.57 -32.92 19.11
N MET A 256 13.36 -34.03 18.39
CA MET A 256 14.24 -34.42 17.28
C MET A 256 14.40 -33.34 16.19
N ILE A 257 13.39 -32.48 16.02
CA ILE A 257 13.46 -31.34 15.08
C ILE A 257 14.11 -30.12 15.75
N LEU A 258 13.73 -29.82 16.99
CA LEU A 258 14.10 -28.59 17.67
C LEU A 258 15.54 -28.60 18.19
N GLU A 259 16.10 -29.76 18.59
CA GLU A 259 17.47 -29.87 19.12
C GLU A 259 18.54 -29.42 18.11
N PRO A 260 18.56 -29.91 16.85
CA PRO A 260 19.50 -29.38 15.84
C PRO A 260 19.30 -27.89 15.56
N MET A 261 18.07 -27.39 15.63
CA MET A 261 17.78 -25.96 15.44
C MET A 261 18.30 -25.11 16.59
N ALA A 262 18.17 -25.59 17.83
CA ALA A 262 18.69 -24.94 19.02
C ALA A 262 20.23 -24.93 19.01
N ALA A 263 20.88 -26.01 18.57
CA ALA A 263 22.33 -26.07 18.44
C ALA A 263 22.87 -25.04 17.42
N LYS A 264 22.17 -24.86 16.29
CA LYS A 264 22.54 -23.87 15.26
C LYS A 264 22.21 -22.43 15.64
N ALA A 265 21.18 -22.21 16.46
CA ALA A 265 20.70 -20.88 16.83
C ALA A 265 20.28 -20.83 18.32
N PRO A 266 21.24 -20.91 19.26
CA PRO A 266 20.96 -21.11 20.68
C PRO A 266 20.19 -19.96 21.34
N THR A 267 20.33 -18.74 20.82
CA THR A 267 19.64 -17.55 21.33
C THR A 267 18.26 -17.31 20.70
N ASN A 268 17.79 -18.21 19.83
CA ASN A 268 16.53 -18.02 19.14
C ASN A 268 15.32 -18.31 20.06
N LYS A 269 14.64 -17.24 20.50
CA LYS A 269 13.47 -17.33 21.38
C LYS A 269 12.38 -18.27 20.88
N ALA A 270 12.06 -18.25 19.58
CA ALA A 270 10.99 -19.07 19.03
C ALA A 270 11.28 -20.58 19.10
N VAL A 271 12.55 -20.97 19.01
CA VAL A 271 12.99 -22.37 19.17
C VAL A 271 12.97 -22.76 20.65
N GLN A 272 13.51 -21.90 21.53
CA GLN A 272 13.56 -22.16 22.97
C GLN A 272 12.16 -22.31 23.58
N GLU A 273 11.23 -21.43 23.23
CA GLU A 273 9.83 -21.53 23.68
C GLU A 273 9.16 -22.85 23.30
N ARG A 274 9.49 -23.40 22.12
CA ARG A 274 8.96 -24.70 21.67
C ARG A 274 9.67 -25.87 22.31
N MET A 275 10.98 -25.76 22.58
CA MET A 275 11.72 -26.74 23.37
C MET A 275 11.11 -26.91 24.75
N GLU A 276 10.74 -25.81 25.43
CA GLU A 276 10.05 -25.88 26.71
C GLU A 276 8.68 -26.58 26.61
N LYS A 277 7.90 -26.30 25.57
CA LYS A 277 6.61 -26.99 25.34
C LYS A 277 6.77 -28.48 25.01
N ALA A 278 7.92 -28.86 24.46
CA ALA A 278 8.25 -30.24 24.13
C ALA A 278 8.86 -31.01 25.32
N LYS A 279 9.14 -30.38 26.46
CA LYS A 279 9.48 -31.09 27.71
C LYS A 279 8.27 -31.87 28.22
#